data_AF-A0AAV7S0F4-F1
#
_entry.id   AF-A0AAV7S0F4-F1
#
_cell.length_a   1.000
_cell.length_b   1.000
_cell.length_c   1.000
_cell.angle_alpha   90.00
_cell.angle_beta   90.00
_cell.angle_gamma   90.00
#
_symmetry.space_group_name_H-M   'P 1'
#
loop_
_entity.id
_entity.type
_entity.pdbx_description
1 polymer ?
#
loop_
_entity_poly.entity_id
_entity_poly.type
_entity_poly.pdbx_seq_one_letter_code
_entity_poly.pdbx_strand_id
1 'polypeptide(L)'
;MLYSKSTGKTSDKSARQLLFSEDLRHLYPVASAPDPQVTNRPTLVMDTEQDNTKESILQEITAVSRRLDRMDSTISTLATETKSIRSDIASFQSRMIGLEQCITAVEDHLNTVPDREQKLLFLRSKLIDLEDKSSMDNVLFVGFPGRIEGPNIQAFLQKVLPALTGITFDPPLEFQRAHRLGSKRLDGASQP
;
A
#
# COMPACT_ATOMS: atom_id res chain seq x y z
N MET A 1 18.25 -25.16 55.34
CA MET A 1 19.27 -25.96 54.64
C MET A 1 18.66 -27.30 54.23
N LEU A 2 17.69 -27.39 53.32
CA LEU A 2 16.93 -28.65 53.25
C LEU A 2 16.40 -28.98 51.85
N TYR A 3 16.92 -30.09 51.33
CA TYR A 3 16.22 -31.31 50.89
C TYR A 3 14.92 -31.24 50.05
N SER A 4 14.93 -32.11 49.02
CA SER A 4 13.80 -32.87 48.45
C SER A 4 12.89 -32.09 47.46
N LYS A 5 12.20 -32.65 46.46
CA LYS A 5 11.81 -34.04 46.14
C LYS A 5 11.21 -34.04 44.70
N SER A 6 11.30 -35.18 44.02
CA SER A 6 10.23 -35.83 43.23
C SER A 6 9.34 -35.02 42.27
N THR A 7 9.40 -35.35 40.97
CA THR A 7 8.23 -35.31 40.08
C THR A 7 8.00 -36.67 39.42
N GLY A 8 7.41 -37.60 40.19
CA GLY A 8 6.61 -38.68 39.62
C GLY A 8 5.20 -38.19 39.32
N LYS A 9 4.70 -38.45 38.11
CA LYS A 9 3.26 -38.54 37.76
C LYS A 9 3.14 -39.57 36.61
N THR A 10 2.81 -40.83 36.90
CA THR A 10 1.44 -41.41 36.87
C THR A 10 0.78 -41.21 35.52
N SER A 11 0.80 -42.20 34.61
CA SER A 11 -0.22 -43.25 34.50
C SER A 11 -1.64 -42.71 34.66
N ASP A 12 -2.35 -42.54 33.55
CA ASP A 12 -3.64 -43.23 33.35
C ASP A 12 -4.10 -43.07 31.89
N LYS A 13 -4.12 -44.16 31.12
CA LYS A 13 -4.85 -44.24 29.86
C LYS A 13 -5.89 -45.34 29.99
N SER A 14 -7.08 -44.87 30.32
CA SER A 14 -8.39 -45.45 30.07
C SER A 14 -8.44 -46.46 28.89
N ALA A 15 -8.84 -47.69 29.21
CA ALA A 15 -9.38 -48.65 28.25
C ALA A 15 -10.56 -49.40 28.88
N ARG A 16 -11.76 -48.85 28.64
CA ARG A 16 -13.04 -49.57 28.48
C ARG A 16 -12.87 -50.59 27.32
N GLN A 17 -13.51 -51.75 27.20
CA GLN A 17 -14.56 -52.50 27.89
C GLN A 17 -14.80 -53.79 27.06
N LEU A 18 -15.53 -54.76 27.65
CA LEU A 18 -16.28 -55.87 27.02
C LEU A 18 -15.51 -57.16 26.67
N LEU A 19 -15.96 -58.27 27.28
CA LEU A 19 -16.64 -59.37 26.58
C LEU A 19 -17.35 -60.29 27.59
N PHE A 20 -18.67 -60.44 27.38
CA PHE A 20 -19.56 -61.42 27.99
C PHE A 20 -19.54 -62.70 27.13
N SER A 21 -19.57 -63.87 27.77
CA SER A 21 -20.16 -65.14 27.29
C SER A 21 -19.98 -66.18 28.42
N GLU A 22 -21.02 -66.54 29.16
CA GLU A 22 -22.02 -67.60 28.90
C GLU A 22 -21.57 -69.01 29.31
N ASP A 23 -22.47 -69.63 30.08
CA ASP A 23 -22.74 -71.05 30.30
C ASP A 23 -21.69 -71.98 30.94
N LEU A 24 -22.07 -72.55 32.10
CA LEU A 24 -22.21 -74.00 32.24
C LEU A 24 -22.99 -74.37 33.51
N ARG A 25 -24.16 -74.97 33.27
CA ARG A 25 -25.07 -75.60 34.24
C ARG A 25 -24.50 -76.93 34.75
N HIS A 26 -25.21 -77.51 35.74
CA HIS A 26 -25.14 -78.88 36.31
C HIS A 26 -24.34 -78.97 37.63
N LEU A 27 -24.80 -79.58 38.75
CA LEU A 27 -25.80 -80.61 39.02
C LEU A 27 -26.36 -80.55 40.48
N TYR A 28 -27.54 -81.18 40.66
CA TYR A 28 -28.08 -81.90 41.84
C TYR A 28 -29.04 -81.23 42.85
N PRO A 29 -29.99 -82.00 43.44
CA PRO A 29 -31.39 -81.58 43.61
C PRO A 29 -31.94 -81.62 45.05
N VAL A 30 -33.01 -80.85 45.24
CA VAL A 30 -34.22 -81.02 46.06
C VAL A 30 -34.14 -81.92 47.31
N ALA A 31 -34.26 -81.29 48.48
CA ALA A 31 -34.88 -81.88 49.66
C ALA A 31 -35.93 -80.90 50.22
N SER A 32 -37.14 -81.42 50.44
CA SER A 32 -38.35 -80.71 50.85
C SER A 32 -38.59 -80.89 52.34
N ALA A 33 -38.81 -79.80 53.09
CA ALA A 33 -39.56 -79.79 54.36
C ALA A 33 -40.04 -78.34 54.68
N PRO A 34 -41.22 -78.16 55.33
CA PRO A 34 -41.96 -76.88 55.31
C PRO A 34 -41.89 -76.04 56.60
N ASP A 35 -41.93 -74.70 56.40
CA ASP A 35 -42.50 -73.54 57.16
C ASP A 35 -42.28 -73.41 58.71
N PRO A 36 -42.19 -72.18 59.31
CA PRO A 36 -43.23 -71.14 59.19
C PRO A 36 -42.76 -69.68 59.01
N GLN A 37 -43.45 -68.97 58.13
CA GLN A 37 -44.01 -67.61 58.30
C GLN A 37 -43.10 -66.56 58.95
N VAL A 38 -42.28 -65.89 58.13
CA VAL A 38 -41.67 -64.60 58.48
C VAL A 38 -42.65 -63.48 58.14
N THR A 39 -43.15 -62.89 59.22
CA THR A 39 -43.90 -61.64 59.36
C THR A 39 -43.60 -60.58 58.29
N ASN A 40 -44.66 -60.07 57.67
CA ASN A 40 -44.68 -58.86 56.84
C ASN A 40 -43.90 -57.71 57.50
N ARG A 41 -42.77 -57.32 56.89
CA ARG A 41 -42.12 -56.02 57.11
C ARG A 41 -42.54 -55.10 55.95
N PRO A 42 -43.23 -53.98 56.18
CA PRO A 42 -43.46 -53.00 55.14
C PRO A 42 -42.10 -52.41 54.73
N THR A 43 -41.72 -52.58 53.48
CA THR A 43 -40.59 -51.87 52.87
C THR A 43 -40.92 -50.39 52.87
N LEU A 44 -40.10 -49.62 53.59
CA LEU A 44 -40.17 -48.17 53.67
C LEU A 44 -39.82 -47.58 52.29
N VAL A 45 -40.81 -47.05 51.58
CA VAL A 45 -40.62 -46.33 50.32
C VAL A 45 -40.10 -44.94 50.67
N MET A 46 -38.78 -44.73 50.67
CA MET A 46 -38.16 -43.41 50.91
C MET A 46 -36.96 -43.08 50.00
N ASP A 47 -36.73 -43.82 48.92
CA ASP A 47 -35.55 -43.58 48.04
C ASP A 47 -35.85 -42.76 46.77
N THR A 48 -37.12 -42.47 46.44
CA THR A 48 -37.48 -41.85 45.15
C THR A 48 -37.22 -40.34 45.06
N GLU A 49 -37.29 -39.59 46.17
CA GLU A 49 -37.05 -38.13 46.15
C GLU A 49 -35.56 -37.77 46.04
N GLN A 50 -34.69 -38.57 46.69
CA GLN A 50 -33.25 -38.38 46.66
C GLN A 50 -32.66 -38.67 45.27
N ASP A 51 -33.25 -39.58 44.50
CA ASP A 51 -32.79 -39.89 43.14
C ASP A 51 -33.28 -38.87 42.11
N ASN A 52 -34.49 -38.31 42.26
CA ASN A 52 -34.99 -37.23 41.41
C ASN A 52 -34.15 -35.94 41.53
N THR A 53 -33.66 -35.63 42.73
CA THR A 53 -32.81 -34.44 42.97
C THR A 53 -31.41 -34.60 42.39
N LYS A 54 -30.80 -35.80 42.48
CA LYS A 54 -29.52 -36.10 41.83
C LYS A 54 -29.61 -36.02 40.31
N GLU A 55 -30.67 -36.58 39.72
CA GLU A 55 -30.88 -36.54 38.27
C GLU A 55 -31.01 -35.09 37.77
N SER A 56 -31.75 -34.24 38.50
CA SER A 56 -31.83 -32.80 38.23
C SER A 56 -30.47 -32.11 38.25
N ILE A 57 -29.66 -32.37 39.28
CA ILE A 57 -28.30 -31.81 39.40
C ILE A 57 -27.41 -32.27 38.24
N LEU A 58 -27.48 -33.54 37.85
CA LEU A 58 -26.71 -34.07 36.72
C LEU A 58 -27.13 -33.42 35.39
N GLN A 59 -28.42 -33.18 35.19
CA GLN A 59 -28.91 -32.45 34.02
C GLN A 59 -28.40 -31.00 33.99
N GLU A 60 -28.39 -30.32 35.13
CA GLU A 60 -27.89 -28.95 35.23
C GLU A 60 -26.37 -28.87 35.00
N ILE A 61 -25.58 -29.80 35.55
CA ILE A 61 -24.14 -29.94 35.25
C ILE A 61 -23.91 -30.16 33.75
N THR A 62 -24.72 -31.00 33.12
CA THR A 62 -24.64 -31.25 31.68
C THR A 62 -24.98 -29.99 30.88
N ALA A 63 -25.98 -29.22 31.32
CA ALA A 63 -26.34 -27.95 30.69
C ALA A 63 -25.25 -26.88 30.84
N VAL A 64 -24.62 -26.78 32.01
CA VAL A 64 -23.46 -25.90 32.26
C VAL A 64 -22.29 -26.29 31.38
N SER A 65 -21.99 -27.59 31.27
CA SER A 65 -20.90 -28.09 30.41
C SER A 65 -21.11 -27.70 28.95
N ARG A 66 -22.33 -27.88 28.41
CA ARG A 66 -22.68 -27.43 27.05
C ARG A 66 -22.59 -25.92 26.86
N ARG A 67 -22.80 -25.13 27.91
CA ARG A 67 -22.63 -23.66 27.85
C ARG A 67 -21.16 -23.28 27.84
N LEU A 68 -20.31 -23.98 28.59
CA LEU A 68 -18.86 -23.81 28.57
C LEU A 68 -18.29 -24.17 27.19
N ASP A 69 -18.70 -25.29 26.58
CA ASP A 69 -18.25 -25.66 25.23
C ASP A 69 -18.59 -24.58 24.18
N ARG A 70 -19.79 -23.98 24.30
CA ARG A 70 -20.18 -22.86 23.44
C ARG A 70 -19.32 -21.62 23.71
N MET A 71 -19.02 -21.30 24.96
CA MET A 71 -18.14 -20.18 25.29
C MET A 71 -16.72 -20.40 24.75
N ASP A 72 -16.18 -21.61 24.86
CA ASP A 72 -14.87 -21.93 24.29
C ASP A 72 -14.87 -21.77 22.77
N SER A 73 -15.95 -22.16 22.10
CA SER A 73 -16.11 -21.95 20.66
C SER A 73 -16.17 -20.46 20.29
N THR A 74 -16.90 -19.63 21.04
CA THR A 74 -17.01 -18.19 20.75
C THR A 74 -15.70 -17.47 21.05
N ILE A 75 -15.02 -17.82 22.14
CA ILE A 75 -13.69 -17.28 22.48
C ILE A 75 -12.68 -17.64 21.38
N SER A 76 -12.73 -18.87 20.87
CA SER A 76 -11.86 -19.31 19.77
C SER A 76 -12.10 -18.49 18.50
N THR A 77 -13.36 -18.23 18.14
CA THR A 77 -13.71 -17.38 17.00
C THR A 77 -13.27 -15.92 17.22
N LEU A 78 -13.49 -15.36 18.40
CA LEU A 78 -13.03 -14.00 18.70
C LEU A 78 -11.50 -13.88 18.63
N ALA A 79 -10.78 -14.92 19.05
CA ALA A 79 -9.33 -14.97 18.97
C ALA A 79 -8.84 -14.97 17.50
N THR A 80 -9.51 -15.70 16.60
CA THR A 80 -9.17 -15.71 15.17
C THR A 80 -9.50 -14.38 14.51
N GLU A 81 -10.66 -13.79 14.78
CA GLU A 81 -11.05 -12.47 14.28
C GLU A 81 -10.08 -11.38 14.76
N THR A 82 -9.70 -11.39 16.04
CA THR A 82 -8.72 -10.45 16.60
C THR A 82 -7.36 -10.58 15.91
N LYS A 83 -6.94 -11.81 15.57
CA LYS A 83 -5.71 -12.03 14.81
C LYS A 83 -5.81 -11.50 13.39
N SER A 84 -6.97 -11.65 12.74
CA SER A 84 -7.23 -11.08 11.40
C SER A 84 -7.14 -9.56 11.43
N ILE A 85 -7.84 -8.92 12.37
CA ILE A 85 -7.83 -7.46 12.53
C ILE A 85 -6.40 -6.95 12.75
N ARG A 86 -5.60 -7.64 13.58
CA ARG A 86 -4.20 -7.29 13.79
C ARG A 86 -3.38 -7.35 12.50
N SER A 87 -3.62 -8.37 11.67
CA SER A 87 -2.98 -8.51 10.36
C SER A 87 -3.35 -7.36 9.42
N ASP A 88 -4.65 -7.00 9.38
CA ASP A 88 -5.14 -5.92 8.54
C ASP A 88 -4.56 -4.56 8.98
N ILE A 89 -4.50 -4.31 10.29
CA ILE A 89 -3.85 -3.11 10.84
C ILE A 89 -2.38 -3.04 10.43
N ALA A 90 -1.63 -4.14 10.52
CA ALA A 90 -0.23 -4.16 10.11
C ALA A 90 -0.08 -3.87 8.60
N SER A 91 -0.97 -4.40 7.77
CA SER A 91 -1.03 -4.09 6.34
C SER A 91 -1.31 -2.61 6.07
N PHE A 92 -2.29 -2.03 6.76
CA PHE A 92 -2.61 -0.60 6.63
C PHE A 92 -1.47 0.29 7.09
N GLN A 93 -0.79 -0.03 8.19
CA GLN A 93 0.39 0.70 8.64
C GLN A 93 1.50 0.69 7.59
N SER A 94 1.78 -0.47 6.98
CA SER A 94 2.79 -0.57 5.93
C SER A 94 2.42 0.28 4.70
N ARG A 95 1.16 0.25 4.27
CA ARG A 95 0.67 1.08 3.16
C ARG A 95 0.73 2.58 3.50
N MET A 96 0.39 2.95 4.73
CA MET A 96 0.43 4.34 5.18
C MET A 96 1.85 4.90 5.16
N ILE A 97 2.83 4.14 5.66
CA ILE A 97 4.25 4.51 5.57
C ILE A 97 4.68 4.70 4.11
N GLY A 98 4.25 3.81 3.20
CA GLY A 98 4.55 3.95 1.78
C GLY A 98 3.92 5.20 1.15
N LEU A 99 2.71 5.56 1.56
CA LEU A 99 2.04 6.79 1.11
C LEU A 99 2.75 8.04 1.65
N GLU A 100 3.14 8.05 2.93
CA GLU A 100 3.89 9.15 3.52
C GLU A 100 5.21 9.39 2.78
N GLN A 101 5.96 8.33 2.48
CA GLN A 101 7.19 8.42 1.69
C GLN A 101 6.95 8.97 0.27
N CYS A 102 5.87 8.54 -0.38
CA CYS A 102 5.48 9.04 -1.70
C CYS A 102 5.14 10.54 -1.64
N ILE A 103 4.38 10.96 -0.62
CA ILE A 103 4.03 12.36 -0.40
C ILE A 103 5.30 13.20 -0.20
N THR A 104 6.22 12.77 0.66
CA THR A 104 7.50 13.49 0.86
C THR A 104 8.28 13.62 -0.44
N ALA A 105 8.37 12.56 -1.24
CA ALA A 105 9.07 12.62 -2.53
C ALA A 105 8.41 13.59 -3.53
N VAL A 106 7.07 13.64 -3.55
CA VAL A 106 6.31 14.59 -4.39
C VAL A 106 6.51 16.02 -3.91
N GLU A 107 6.48 16.26 -2.59
CA GLU A 107 6.73 17.56 -1.99
C GLU A 107 8.14 18.06 -2.31
N ASP A 108 9.16 17.22 -2.17
CA ASP A 108 10.54 17.53 -2.56
C ASP A 108 10.63 17.90 -4.04
N HIS A 109 9.96 17.16 -4.92
CA HIS A 109 9.92 17.48 -6.34
C HIS A 109 9.24 18.83 -6.60
N LEU A 110 8.11 19.10 -5.96
CA LEU A 110 7.38 20.36 -6.12
C LEU A 110 8.20 21.56 -5.63
N ASN A 111 8.95 21.40 -4.54
CA ASN A 111 9.83 22.43 -4.00
C ASN A 111 10.99 22.79 -4.96
N THR A 112 11.34 21.91 -5.90
CA THR A 112 12.35 22.20 -6.94
C THR A 112 11.81 22.93 -8.17
N VAL A 113 10.49 22.96 -8.38
CA VAL A 113 9.85 23.67 -9.50
C VAL A 113 10.16 25.18 -9.48
N PRO A 114 9.98 25.92 -8.37
CA PRO A 114 10.22 27.37 -8.36
C PRO A 114 11.68 27.74 -8.67
N ASP A 115 12.65 26.94 -8.21
CA ASP A 115 14.06 27.13 -8.55
C ASP A 115 14.32 26.95 -10.07
N ARG A 116 13.65 25.97 -10.71
CA ARG A 116 13.73 25.81 -12.17
C ARG A 116 13.10 26.98 -12.91
N GLU A 117 11.95 27.48 -12.47
CA GLU A 117 11.29 28.64 -13.08
C GLU A 117 12.16 29.90 -12.98
N GLN A 118 12.74 30.16 -11.81
CA GLN A 118 13.67 31.27 -11.61
C GLN A 118 14.89 31.17 -12.52
N LYS A 119 15.47 29.97 -12.66
CA LYS A 119 16.56 29.72 -13.61
C LYS A 119 16.13 29.99 -15.05
N LEU A 120 14.95 29.52 -15.47
CA LEU A 120 14.46 29.77 -16.83
C LEU A 120 14.26 31.27 -17.10
N LEU A 121 13.71 32.02 -16.16
CA LEU A 121 13.56 33.47 -16.28
C LEU A 121 14.93 34.16 -16.38
N PHE A 122 15.89 33.77 -15.54
CA PHE A 122 17.25 34.29 -15.59
C PHE A 122 17.94 33.99 -16.93
N LEU A 123 17.87 32.74 -17.40
CA LEU A 123 18.44 32.35 -18.70
C LEU A 123 17.79 33.11 -19.85
N ARG A 124 16.46 33.31 -19.80
CA ARG A 124 15.73 34.07 -20.83
C ARG A 124 16.16 35.53 -20.84
N SER A 125 16.27 36.17 -19.68
CA SER A 125 16.76 37.55 -19.58
C SER A 125 18.17 37.66 -20.16
N LYS A 126 19.06 36.73 -19.79
CA LYS A 126 20.44 36.73 -20.30
C LYS A 126 20.52 36.49 -21.80
N LEU A 127 19.61 35.68 -22.36
CA LEU A 127 19.55 35.45 -23.80
C LEU A 127 19.13 36.72 -24.54
N ILE A 128 18.13 37.44 -24.03
CA ILE A 128 17.71 38.73 -24.57
C ILE A 128 18.88 39.72 -24.51
N ASP A 129 19.57 39.82 -23.37
CA ASP A 129 20.73 40.72 -23.23
C ASP A 129 21.86 40.40 -24.24
N LEU A 130 22.08 39.11 -24.52
CA LEU A 130 23.09 38.66 -25.49
C LEU A 130 22.65 38.89 -26.93
N GLU A 131 21.37 38.69 -27.24
CA GLU A 131 20.80 38.95 -28.55
C GLU A 131 20.82 40.45 -28.86
N ASP A 132 20.45 41.29 -27.90
CA ASP A 132 20.52 42.74 -28.01
C ASP A 132 21.97 43.16 -28.26
N LYS A 133 22.93 42.73 -27.43
CA LYS A 133 24.35 43.04 -27.63
C LYS A 133 24.89 42.55 -28.97
N SER A 134 24.49 41.35 -29.40
CA SER A 134 24.90 40.82 -30.71
C SER A 134 24.28 41.56 -31.88
N SER A 135 23.14 42.24 -31.67
CA SER A 135 22.40 42.97 -32.69
C SER A 135 22.64 44.47 -32.66
N MET A 136 23.24 45.01 -31.59
CA MET A 136 23.53 46.44 -31.43
C MET A 136 24.37 47.00 -32.59
N ASP A 137 25.34 46.23 -33.08
CA ASP A 137 26.22 46.66 -34.17
C ASP A 137 25.66 46.31 -35.57
N ASN A 138 24.47 45.70 -35.63
CA ASN A 138 23.83 45.30 -36.87
C ASN A 138 22.73 46.31 -37.23
N VAL A 139 22.87 46.94 -38.41
CA VAL A 139 21.85 47.86 -38.95
C VAL A 139 21.13 47.22 -40.12
N LEU A 140 19.79 47.26 -40.08
CA LEU A 140 18.94 46.80 -41.17
C LEU A 140 18.51 47.98 -42.05
N PHE A 141 18.93 47.96 -43.32
CA PHE A 141 18.46 48.92 -44.33
C PHE A 141 17.29 48.33 -45.12
N VAL A 142 16.17 49.07 -45.16
CA VAL A 142 14.94 48.68 -45.88
C VAL A 142 14.62 49.74 -46.93
N GLY A 143 14.08 49.32 -48.08
CA GLY A 143 13.60 50.23 -49.13
C GLY A 143 14.51 50.36 -50.36
N PHE A 144 15.64 49.66 -50.39
CA PHE A 144 16.45 49.57 -51.61
C PHE A 144 15.78 48.66 -52.66
N PRO A 145 15.58 49.13 -53.90
CA PRO A 145 15.11 48.26 -54.98
C PRO A 145 16.13 47.15 -55.24
N GLY A 146 15.63 45.94 -55.54
CA GLY A 146 16.48 44.77 -55.68
C GLY A 146 17.57 44.93 -56.75
N ARG A 147 18.76 44.39 -56.49
CA ARG A 147 19.92 44.30 -57.40
C ARG A 147 20.66 45.61 -57.73
N ILE A 148 20.32 46.75 -57.14
CA ILE A 148 21.08 48.00 -57.37
C ILE A 148 22.49 48.01 -56.73
N GLU A 149 22.70 47.13 -55.75
CA GLU A 149 23.93 47.08 -54.95
C GLU A 149 25.14 46.48 -55.71
N GLY A 150 24.91 45.80 -56.84
CA GLY A 150 25.97 45.08 -57.55
C GLY A 150 26.53 43.88 -56.77
N PRO A 151 27.73 43.37 -57.13
CA PRO A 151 28.33 42.19 -56.51
C PRO A 151 28.95 42.46 -55.13
N ASN A 152 29.24 43.71 -54.79
CA ASN A 152 29.85 44.10 -53.51
C ASN A 152 28.97 45.12 -52.76
N ILE A 153 28.18 44.61 -51.82
CA ILE A 153 27.23 45.39 -51.03
C ILE A 153 27.95 46.41 -50.13
N GLN A 154 29.14 46.09 -49.61
CA GLN A 154 29.90 46.99 -48.74
C GLN A 154 30.35 48.24 -49.50
N ALA A 155 30.90 48.06 -50.71
CA ALA A 155 31.32 49.17 -51.56
C ALA A 155 30.13 50.06 -51.97
N PHE A 156 28.96 49.45 -52.21
CA PHE A 156 27.72 50.19 -52.45
C PHE A 156 27.31 51.04 -51.24
N LEU A 157 27.29 50.47 -50.03
CA LEU A 157 26.93 51.19 -48.81
C LEU A 157 27.91 52.33 -48.48
N GLN A 158 29.22 52.13 -48.68
CA GLN A 158 30.22 53.19 -48.49
C GLN A 158 29.99 54.40 -49.39
N LYS A 159 29.42 54.22 -50.59
CA LYS A 159 29.08 55.30 -51.51
C LYS A 159 27.73 55.94 -51.19
N VAL A 160 26.73 55.12 -50.85
CA VAL A 160 25.34 55.56 -50.70
C VAL A 160 25.08 56.22 -49.35
N LEU A 161 25.68 55.73 -48.27
CA LEU A 161 25.43 56.29 -46.94
C LEU A 161 25.83 57.77 -46.83
N PRO A 162 27.04 58.20 -47.25
CA PRO A 162 27.38 59.62 -47.22
C PRO A 162 26.47 60.48 -48.09
N ALA A 163 26.03 59.95 -49.25
CA ALA A 163 25.12 60.65 -50.15
C ALA A 163 23.70 60.80 -49.58
N LEU A 164 23.23 59.81 -48.80
CA LEU A 164 21.89 59.80 -48.22
C LEU A 164 21.82 60.61 -46.92
N THR A 165 22.84 60.53 -46.06
CA THR A 165 22.86 61.21 -44.76
C THR A 165 23.44 62.63 -44.85
N GLY A 166 24.19 62.95 -45.91
CA GLY A 166 24.93 64.21 -46.03
C GLY A 166 26.10 64.33 -45.06
N ILE A 167 26.50 63.23 -44.41
CA ILE A 167 27.59 63.17 -43.44
C ILE A 167 28.83 62.59 -44.10
N THR A 168 29.95 63.30 -43.98
CA THR A 168 31.26 62.80 -44.36
C THR A 168 31.86 62.02 -43.19
N PHE A 169 32.15 60.74 -43.39
CA PHE A 169 32.79 59.90 -42.37
C PHE A 169 34.31 59.93 -42.57
N ASP A 170 35.05 60.36 -41.55
CA ASP A 170 36.51 60.31 -41.49
C ASP A 170 36.94 59.68 -40.14
N PRO A 171 37.47 58.44 -40.13
CA PRO A 171 37.79 57.57 -41.26
C PRO A 171 36.56 56.96 -41.98
N PRO A 172 36.72 56.38 -43.19
CA PRO A 172 35.63 55.73 -43.92
C PRO A 172 34.95 54.62 -43.11
N LEU A 173 33.64 54.44 -43.29
CA LEU A 173 32.87 53.39 -42.62
C LEU A 173 33.45 51.99 -42.92
N GLU A 174 33.86 51.30 -41.87
CA GLU A 174 34.29 49.90 -41.92
C GLU A 174 33.11 48.98 -41.65
N PHE A 175 32.93 47.98 -42.52
CA PHE A 175 31.86 46.99 -42.39
C PHE A 175 32.47 45.63 -42.12
N GLN A 176 32.14 45.01 -40.99
CA GLN A 176 32.56 43.63 -40.72
C GLN A 176 31.90 42.64 -41.70
N ARG A 177 30.60 42.84 -41.99
CA ARG A 177 29.83 42.01 -42.92
C ARG A 177 28.63 42.79 -43.45
N ALA A 178 28.35 42.66 -44.74
CA ALA A 178 27.10 43.15 -45.33
C ALA A 178 26.51 42.08 -46.25
N HIS A 179 25.22 41.80 -46.08
CA HIS A 179 24.52 40.81 -46.88
C HIS A 179 23.03 41.13 -46.94
N ARG A 180 22.35 40.64 -47.99
CA ARG A 180 20.90 40.69 -48.07
C ARG A 180 20.32 39.70 -47.07
N LEU A 181 19.35 40.14 -46.27
CA LEU A 181 18.47 39.21 -45.57
C LEU A 181 17.58 38.53 -46.61
N GLY A 182 17.45 37.20 -46.53
CA GLY A 182 16.92 36.35 -47.60
C GLY A 182 15.62 36.87 -48.22
N SER A 183 15.45 36.68 -49.53
CA SER A 183 14.14 36.82 -50.16
C SER A 183 13.16 35.91 -49.41
N LYS A 184 12.05 36.47 -48.95
CA LYS A 184 10.90 35.69 -48.45
C LYS A 184 10.66 34.58 -49.48
N ARG A 185 10.87 33.32 -49.10
CA ARG A 185 10.36 32.20 -49.89
C ARG A 185 8.85 32.42 -49.92
N LEU A 186 8.35 32.88 -51.06
CA LEU A 186 6.95 32.71 -51.40
C LEU A 186 6.80 31.23 -51.72
N ASP A 187 6.74 30.39 -50.67
CA ASP A 187 6.28 29.02 -50.78
C ASP A 187 4.79 29.09 -51.13
N GLY A 188 4.53 29.17 -52.43
CA GLY A 188 3.20 29.32 -53.01
C GLY A 188 3.17 28.99 -54.50
N ALA A 189 4.19 28.31 -55.02
CA ALA A 189 4.12 27.66 -56.32
C ALA A 189 3.79 26.18 -56.07
N SER A 190 2.49 25.90 -56.02
CA SER A 190 1.93 24.61 -56.38
C SER A 190 2.64 24.09 -57.64
N GLN A 191 3.21 22.90 -57.58
CA GLN A 191 3.51 22.13 -58.78
C GLN A 191 2.78 20.79 -58.70
N PRO A 192 2.19 20.34 -59.83
CA PRO A 192 1.39 19.12 -59.93
C PRO A 192 2.21 17.84 -59.73
#